data_AF-H0A066-F1
#
_entry.id   AF-H0A066-F1
#
_cell.length_a   1.000
_cell.length_b   1.000
_cell.length_c   1.000
_cell.angle_alpha   90.00
_cell.angle_beta   90.00
_cell.angle_gamma   90.00
#
_symmetry.space_group_name_H-M   'P 1'
#
loop_
_entity.id
_entity.type
_entity.pdbx_description
1 polymer ?
#
loop_
_entity_poly.entity_id
_entity_poly.type
_entity_poly.pdbx_seq_one_letter_code
_entity_poly.pdbx_strand_id
1 'polypeptide(L)'
;MPTFFLSPIKDMSWHASWAASDFQGACLVGARDAEDARQIAAAEFRKDGVYPEFGEPWLREDLVVVRDVSPDSNVRLLPGHVFPLRGQGAKIQPARMRAALH
;
A
#
# COMPACT_ATOMS: atom_id res chain seq x y z
N MET A 1 14.50 -7.87 -11.64
CA MET A 1 13.82 -8.22 -10.39
C MET A 1 12.37 -7.79 -10.55
N PRO A 2 11.40 -8.71 -10.43
CA PRO A 2 9.99 -8.40 -10.55
C PRO A 2 9.54 -7.29 -9.60
N THR A 3 8.49 -6.57 -9.97
CA THR A 3 7.87 -5.52 -9.14
C THR A 3 6.44 -5.91 -8.82
N PHE A 4 6.09 -5.89 -7.55
CA PHE A 4 4.77 -6.21 -7.05
C PHE A 4 4.09 -4.97 -6.49
N PHE A 5 2.81 -4.82 -6.81
CA PHE A 5 1.91 -3.85 -6.20
C PHE A 5 1.13 -4.54 -5.09
N LEU A 6 1.30 -4.07 -3.86
CA LEU A 6 0.59 -4.55 -2.68
C LEU A 6 -0.42 -3.49 -2.26
N SER A 7 -1.65 -3.91 -2.00
CA SER A 7 -2.70 -3.01 -1.51
C SER A 7 -3.59 -3.70 -0.50
N PRO A 8 -4.03 -3.01 0.57
CA PRO A 8 -5.10 -3.50 1.42
C PRO A 8 -6.32 -3.88 0.59
N ILE A 9 -6.96 -4.99 0.94
CA ILE A 9 -8.29 -5.31 0.41
C ILE A 9 -9.25 -4.20 0.87
N LYS A 10 -10.03 -3.66 -0.09
CA LYS A 10 -11.00 -2.60 0.17
C LYS A 10 -11.91 -3.02 1.33
N ASP A 11 -12.19 -2.08 2.23
CA ASP A 11 -13.01 -2.28 3.42
C ASP A 11 -12.41 -3.23 4.48
N MET A 12 -11.11 -3.53 4.44
CA MET A 12 -10.43 -4.31 5.50
C MET A 12 -9.39 -3.51 6.29
N SER A 13 -9.23 -2.21 6.02
CA SER A 13 -8.26 -1.35 6.72
C SER A 13 -8.58 -1.15 8.21
N TRP A 14 -9.82 -1.42 8.63
CA TRP A 14 -10.23 -1.38 10.04
C TRP A 14 -9.78 -2.62 10.83
N HIS A 15 -9.31 -3.68 10.15
CA HIS A 15 -8.93 -4.93 10.80
C HIS A 15 -7.81 -4.70 11.82
N ALA A 16 -7.88 -5.38 12.97
CA ALA A 16 -6.96 -5.17 14.09
C ALA A 16 -5.47 -5.38 13.71
N SER A 17 -5.18 -6.27 12.76
CA SER A 17 -3.82 -6.45 12.24
C SER A 17 -3.25 -5.16 11.63
N TRP A 18 -4.06 -4.29 11.03
CA TRP A 18 -3.58 -2.99 10.53
C TRP A 18 -3.14 -2.03 11.62
N ALA A 19 -3.59 -2.22 12.87
CA ALA A 19 -3.08 -1.49 14.03
C ALA A 19 -1.63 -1.87 14.37
N ALA A 20 -1.17 -3.04 13.90
CA ALA A 20 0.20 -3.52 14.06
C ALA A 20 1.15 -3.06 12.93
N SER A 21 0.67 -2.23 12.00
CA SER A 21 1.48 -1.64 10.93
C SER A 21 1.46 -0.11 11.00
N ASP A 22 2.57 0.51 10.62
CA ASP A 22 2.69 1.97 10.48
C ASP A 22 2.10 2.50 9.16
N PHE A 23 1.74 1.61 8.24
CA PHE A 23 1.22 1.97 6.93
C PHE A 23 0.04 1.08 6.53
N GLN A 24 -1.03 1.71 6.02
CA GLN A 24 -2.27 1.05 5.59
C GLN A 24 -2.67 1.45 4.15
N GLY A 25 -1.71 1.92 3.35
CA GLY A 25 -1.92 2.33 1.96
C GLY A 25 -1.41 1.28 0.96
N ALA A 26 -1.50 1.57 -0.34
CA ALA A 26 -0.85 0.73 -1.34
C ALA A 26 0.66 1.04 -1.44
N CYS A 27 1.48 0.03 -1.74
CA CYS A 27 2.93 0.16 -1.92
C CYS A 27 3.43 -0.68 -3.11
N LEU A 28 4.63 -0.34 -3.60
CA LEU A 28 5.35 -1.08 -4.64
C LEU A 28 6.61 -1.67 -4.03
N VAL A 29 6.83 -2.96 -4.27
CA VAL A 29 7.98 -3.69 -3.73
C VAL A 29 8.65 -4.46 -4.86
N GLY A 30 9.96 -4.29 -5.00
CA GLY A 30 10.77 -5.17 -5.83
C GLY A 30 11.10 -6.44 -5.05
N ALA A 31 10.72 -7.61 -5.57
CA ALA A 31 10.91 -8.88 -4.88
C ALA A 31 11.08 -10.03 -5.88
N ARG A 32 11.48 -11.21 -5.40
CA ARG A 32 11.61 -12.40 -6.25
C ARG A 32 10.25 -12.99 -6.64
N ASP A 33 9.29 -12.94 -5.72
CA ASP A 33 7.93 -13.44 -5.86
C ASP A 33 6.96 -12.68 -4.94
N ALA A 34 5.67 -13.05 -4.96
CA ALA A 34 4.64 -12.39 -4.18
C ALA A 34 4.78 -12.61 -2.66
N GLU A 35 5.36 -13.74 -2.23
CA GLU A 35 5.56 -14.04 -0.81
C GLU A 35 6.74 -13.20 -0.26
N ASP A 36 7.84 -13.15 -1.01
CA ASP A 36 9.00 -12.29 -0.75
C ASP A 36 8.56 -10.82 -0.69
N ALA A 37 7.66 -10.39 -1.58
CA ALA A 37 7.12 -9.03 -1.58
C ALA A 37 6.31 -8.71 -0.31
N ARG A 38 5.51 -9.65 0.20
CA ARG A 38 4.77 -9.51 1.45
C ARG A 38 5.71 -9.44 2.66
N GLN A 39 6.74 -10.28 2.69
CA GLN A 39 7.73 -10.27 3.77
C GLN A 39 8.49 -8.95 3.85
N ILE A 40 8.89 -8.40 2.70
CA ILE A 40 9.55 -7.09 2.63
C ILE A 40 8.60 -6.00 3.12
N ALA A 41 7.35 -5.97 2.63
CA ALA A 41 6.36 -4.97 3.09
C ALA A 41 6.07 -5.08 4.60
N ALA A 42 5.98 -6.29 5.13
CA ALA A 42 5.80 -6.53 6.56
C ALA A 42 6.97 -5.98 7.37
N ALA A 43 8.20 -6.26 6.95
CA ALA A 43 9.41 -5.77 7.61
C ALA A 43 9.53 -4.24 7.55
N GLU A 44 9.20 -3.61 6.42
CA GLU A 44 9.30 -2.16 6.22
C GLU A 44 8.22 -1.37 6.97
N PHE A 45 7.00 -1.89 7.04
CA PHE A 45 5.85 -1.20 7.65
C PHE A 45 5.45 -1.76 9.02
N ARG A 46 6.36 -2.49 9.64
CA ARG A 46 6.24 -3.02 11.00
C ARG A 46 6.29 -1.88 12.00
N LYS A 47 5.29 -1.83 12.88
CA LYS A 47 5.29 -0.92 14.02
C LYS A 47 6.13 -1.50 15.16
N ASP A 48 7.00 -0.70 15.76
CA ASP A 48 7.76 -1.12 16.95
C ASP A 48 6.80 -1.45 18.11
N GLY A 49 6.73 -2.72 18.49
CA GLY A 49 5.85 -3.16 19.58
C GLY A 49 5.62 -4.67 19.66
N VAL A 50 4.85 -5.08 20.68
CA VAL A 50 4.38 -6.47 20.81
C VAL A 50 3.20 -6.68 19.87
N TYR A 51 3.35 -7.60 18.92
CA TYR A 51 2.32 -7.92 17.96
C TYR A 51 1.09 -8.54 18.61
N PRO A 52 -0.13 -8.10 18.26
CA PRO A 52 -1.31 -8.84 18.62
C PRO A 52 -1.30 -10.24 17.97
N GLU A 53 -2.03 -11.18 18.56
CA GLU A 53 -2.13 -12.58 18.13
C GLU A 53 -2.54 -12.73 16.64
N PHE A 54 -3.16 -11.69 16.07
CA PHE A 54 -3.68 -11.65 14.69
C PHE A 54 -2.62 -11.40 13.60
N GLY A 55 -1.34 -11.22 13.97
CA GLY A 55 -0.19 -11.17 13.07
C GLY A 55 -0.07 -9.90 12.22
N GLU A 56 0.95 -9.86 11.35
CA GLU A 56 1.22 -8.75 10.44
C GLU A 56 0.24 -8.74 9.25
N PRO A 57 -0.44 -7.61 8.97
CA PRO A 57 -1.46 -7.54 7.93
C PRO A 57 -0.85 -7.78 6.54
N TRP A 58 0.40 -7.36 6.34
CA TRP A 58 1.14 -7.52 5.08
C TRP A 58 1.44 -8.97 4.71
N LEU A 59 1.47 -9.88 5.69
CA LEU A 59 1.67 -11.32 5.45
C LEU A 59 0.36 -12.05 5.13
N ARG A 60 -0.79 -11.38 5.26
CA ARG A 60 -2.11 -12.01 5.19
C ARG A 60 -2.75 -11.82 3.83
N GLU A 61 -3.01 -12.94 3.14
CA GLU A 61 -3.65 -12.93 1.82
C GLU A 61 -5.12 -12.47 1.87
N ASP A 62 -5.76 -12.62 3.03
CA ASP A 62 -7.13 -12.16 3.28
C ASP A 62 -7.22 -10.67 3.61
N LEU A 63 -6.09 -9.99 3.83
CA LEU A 63 -6.02 -8.55 4.09
C LEU A 63 -5.30 -7.77 2.98
N VAL A 64 -4.44 -8.41 2.19
CA VAL A 64 -3.61 -7.75 1.17
C VAL A 64 -3.72 -8.44 -0.18
N VAL A 65 -4.08 -7.66 -1.19
CA VAL A 65 -3.97 -8.04 -2.60
C VAL A 65 -2.54 -7.79 -3.06
N VAL A 66 -1.96 -8.78 -3.74
CA VAL A 66 -0.65 -8.65 -4.40
C VAL A 66 -0.84 -8.83 -5.90
N ARG A 67 -0.24 -7.95 -6.70
CA ARG A 67 -0.27 -8.03 -8.16
C ARG A 67 1.13 -7.85 -8.71
N ASP A 68 1.57 -8.77 -9.56
CA ASP A 68 2.78 -8.55 -10.35
C ASP A 68 2.51 -7.45 -11.39
N VAL A 69 3.32 -6.40 -11.36
CA VAL A 69 3.24 -5.26 -12.28
C VAL A 69 4.53 -5.10 -13.08
N SER A 70 5.35 -6.15 -13.14
CA SER A 70 6.56 -6.21 -13.96
C SER A 70 6.20 -5.98 -15.43
N PRO A 71 7.06 -5.30 -16.20
CA PRO A 71 6.77 -4.94 -17.60
C PRO A 71 6.53 -6.14 -18.53
N ASP A 72 7.04 -7.33 -18.17
CA ASP A 72 6.79 -8.59 -18.89
C ASP A 72 5.55 -9.35 -18.40
N SER A 73 4.91 -8.88 -17.33
CA SER A 73 3.70 -9.50 -16.79
C SER A 73 2.51 -9.08 -17.63
N ASN A 74 1.73 -10.04 -18.14
CA ASN A 74 0.53 -9.83 -18.97
C ASN A 74 -0.63 -9.11 -18.24
N VAL A 75 -0.35 -8.35 -17.19
CA VAL A 75 -1.31 -7.63 -16.36
C VAL A 75 -1.73 -6.37 -17.11
N ARG A 76 -2.86 -6.45 -17.80
CA ARG A 76 -3.58 -5.27 -18.30
C ARG A 76 -4.06 -4.45 -17.10
N LEU A 77 -3.37 -3.35 -16.81
CA LEU A 77 -3.85 -2.33 -15.88
C LEU A 77 -5.22 -1.85 -16.37
N LEU A 78 -6.28 -2.19 -15.63
CA LEU A 78 -7.61 -1.64 -15.89
C LEU A 78 -7.54 -0.11 -15.70
N PRO A 79 -8.04 0.69 -16.66
CA PRO A 79 -8.05 2.15 -16.55
C PRO A 79 -9.02 2.53 -15.43
N GLY A 80 -8.47 2.83 -14.26
CA GLY A 80 -9.25 3.15 -13.06
C GLY A 80 -8.42 3.26 -11.78
N HIS A 81 -7.20 2.73 -11.77
CA HIS A 81 -6.30 2.82 -10.60
C HIS A 81 -4.97 3.49 -10.99
N VAL A 82 -5.06 4.75 -11.41
CA VAL A 82 -3.88 5.65 -11.41
C VAL A 82 -3.86 6.31 -10.05
N PHE A 83 -3.07 5.76 -9.11
CA PHE A 83 -2.70 6.51 -7.92
C PHE A 83 -1.52 7.42 -8.27
N PRO A 84 -1.55 8.71 -7.88
CA PRO A 84 -0.46 9.62 -8.17
C PRO A 84 0.81 9.15 -7.44
N LEU A 85 1.86 8.84 -8.22
CA LEU A 85 3.23 8.73 -7.72
C LEU A 85 3.65 10.12 -7.22
N ARG A 86 3.37 10.43 -5.96
CA ARG A 86 3.81 11.68 -5.35
C ARG A 86 5.27 11.53 -4.93
N GLY A 87 6.17 11.82 -5.88
CA GLY A 87 7.60 11.66 -5.66
C GLY A 87 8.50 12.44 -6.60
N GLN A 88 8.11 13.63 -7.09
CA GLN A 88 9.08 14.66 -7.48
C GLN A 88 8.41 16.03 -7.62
N GLY A 89 8.75 16.94 -6.69
CA GLY A 89 8.73 18.38 -6.88
C GLY A 89 7.40 19.07 -7.19
N ALA A 90 6.50 19.20 -6.21
CA ALA A 90 5.51 20.28 -6.25
C ALA A 90 5.38 20.93 -4.87
N LYS A 91 6.00 22.11 -4.74
CA LYS A 91 5.80 23.04 -3.62
C LYS A 91 4.31 23.38 -3.54
N ILE A 92 3.59 22.81 -2.58
CA ILE A 92 2.23 23.27 -2.25
C ILE A 92 2.38 24.32 -1.15
N GLN A 93 2.24 25.60 -1.52
CA GLN A 93 2.08 26.68 -0.55
C GLN A 93 0.67 26.63 0.07
N PRO A 94 0.50 27.01 1.35
CA PRO A 94 -0.78 26.91 2.02
C PRO A 94 -1.75 28.04 1.65
N ALA A 95 -2.99 27.63 1.37
CA ALA A 95 -4.28 28.23 1.68
C ALA A 95 -4.48 29.76 1.55
N ARG A 96 -5.44 30.13 0.69
CA ARG A 96 -6.48 31.11 1.06
C ARG A 96 -7.86 30.62 0.65
N MET A 97 -8.63 30.22 1.67
CA MET A 97 -10.09 30.17 1.65
C MET A 97 -10.64 31.52 1.21
N ARG A 98 -11.64 31.51 0.32
CA ARG A 98 -12.76 32.45 0.40
C ARG A 98 -14.05 31.67 0.21
N ALA A 99 -14.76 31.51 1.31
CA ALA A 99 -16.17 31.17 1.35
C ALA A 99 -17.02 32.43 1.13
N ALA A 100 -18.25 32.19 0.68
CA ALA A 100 -19.50 32.98 0.78
C ALA A 100 -20.13 33.15 -0.61
N LEU A 101 -21.16 32.34 -0.94
CA LEU A 101 -22.59 32.64 -0.69
C LEU A 101 -23.04 33.90 -1.41
N HIS A 102 -23.84 33.71 -2.47
CA HIS A 102 -25.17 34.30 -2.63
C HIS A 102 -25.93 33.54 -3.72
#